data_AF-A0A836EWB2-F1
#
_entry.id   AF-A0A836EWB2-F1
#
_cell.length_a   1.000
_cell.length_b   1.000
_cell.length_c   1.000
_cell.angle_alpha   90.00
_cell.angle_beta   90.00
_cell.angle_gamma   90.00
#
_symmetry.space_group_name_H-M   'P 1'
#
loop_
_entity.id
_entity.type
_entity.pdbx_description
1 polymer ?
#
loop_
_entity_poly.entity_id
_entity_poly.type
_entity_poly.pdbx_seq_one_letter_code
_entity_poly.pdbx_strand_id
1 'polypeptide(L)'
;MNRTSVFKWCREFKNGRTSVHDDQRSGRPSILTDDIVEKIENALRDDRRLTMDELSAMFPQISRSLLHETITETLGYRKLSARWVPKQLTDQHKLKRVEAGREFLRRYKLHGDEFLRSIVTGDETWVKKSF
;
A
#
# COMPACT_ATOMS: atom_id res chain seq x y z
N MET A 1 5.48 -10.67 -48.23
CA MET A 1 4.31 -11.37 -47.62
C MET A 1 4.05 -12.63 -48.44
N ASN A 2 4.01 -13.82 -47.83
CA ASN A 2 3.77 -15.04 -48.62
C ASN A 2 2.27 -15.20 -48.93
N ARG A 3 1.94 -15.98 -49.97
CA ARG A 3 0.56 -16.20 -50.41
C ARG A 3 -0.35 -16.67 -49.26
N THR A 4 0.15 -17.57 -48.42
CA THR A 4 -0.57 -18.14 -47.27
C THR A 4 -0.98 -17.08 -46.24
N SER A 5 -0.09 -16.13 -45.91
CA SER A 5 -0.38 -15.01 -45.00
C SER A 5 -1.47 -14.09 -45.56
N VAL A 6 -1.45 -13.81 -46.86
CA VAL A 6 -2.46 -12.97 -47.52
C VAL A 6 -3.83 -13.63 -47.45
N PHE A 7 -3.93 -14.93 -47.76
CA PHE A 7 -5.20 -15.67 -47.64
C PHE A 7 -5.72 -15.74 -46.20
N LYS A 8 -4.84 -15.90 -45.21
CA LYS A 8 -5.22 -15.86 -43.79
C LYS A 8 -5.84 -14.51 -43.44
N TRP A 9 -5.17 -13.40 -43.73
CA TRP A 9 -5.69 -12.06 -43.45
C TRP A 9 -7.01 -11.77 -44.17
N CYS A 10 -7.13 -12.10 -45.45
CA CYS A 10 -8.41 -11.96 -46.19
C CYS A 10 -9.56 -12.74 -45.53
N ARG A 11 -9.28 -13.92 -44.94
CA ARG A 11 -10.28 -14.70 -44.21
C ARG A 11 -10.64 -14.04 -42.88
N GLU A 12 -9.65 -13.60 -42.10
CA GLU A 12 -9.90 -12.95 -40.81
C GLU A 12 -10.71 -11.65 -40.98
N PHE A 13 -10.42 -10.82 -42.00
CA PHE A 13 -11.20 -9.62 -42.30
C PHE A 13 -12.65 -9.96 -42.72
N LYS A 14 -12.84 -11.00 -43.55
CA LYS A 14 -14.19 -11.48 -43.89
C LYS A 14 -14.98 -11.99 -42.68
N ASN A 15 -14.28 -12.54 -41.70
CA ASN A 15 -14.85 -13.02 -40.45
C ASN A 15 -15.07 -11.90 -39.41
N GLY A 16 -14.89 -10.63 -39.80
CA GLY A 16 -15.23 -9.47 -38.96
C GLY A 16 -14.08 -8.90 -38.14
N ARG A 17 -12.84 -9.41 -38.27
CA ARG A 17 -11.67 -8.76 -37.67
C ARG A 17 -11.45 -7.41 -38.34
N THR A 18 -11.40 -6.32 -37.58
CA THR A 18 -11.12 -4.97 -38.10
C THR A 18 -9.73 -4.46 -37.74
N SER A 19 -9.06 -5.10 -36.77
CA SER A 19 -7.72 -4.71 -36.31
C SER A 19 -6.61 -5.40 -37.11
N VAL A 20 -5.62 -4.60 -37.52
CA VAL A 20 -4.36 -5.05 -38.15
C VAL A 20 -3.27 -5.40 -37.14
N HIS A 21 -3.47 -5.09 -35.86
CA HIS A 21 -2.53 -5.45 -34.80
C HIS A 21 -2.62 -6.93 -34.50
N ASP A 22 -1.50 -7.52 -34.09
CA ASP A 22 -1.49 -8.90 -33.59
C ASP A 22 -2.40 -9.01 -32.37
N ASP A 23 -3.10 -10.14 -32.27
CA ASP A 23 -3.80 -10.49 -31.05
C ASP A 23 -2.79 -10.71 -29.92
N GLN A 24 -3.28 -10.59 -28.69
CA GLN A 24 -2.47 -10.86 -27.51
C GLN A 24 -1.88 -12.27 -27.63
N ARG A 25 -0.55 -12.31 -27.78
CA ARG A 25 0.18 -13.58 -27.90
C ARG A 25 0.22 -14.24 -26.53
N SER A 26 0.03 -15.55 -26.50
CA SER A 26 0.38 -16.37 -25.34
C SER A 26 1.89 -16.26 -25.11
N GLY A 27 2.28 -15.43 -24.14
CA GLY A 27 3.66 -15.27 -23.72
C GLY A 27 4.16 -16.48 -22.93
N ARG A 28 5.38 -16.36 -22.37
CA ARG A 28 5.88 -17.32 -21.39
C ARG A 28 4.94 -17.34 -20.18
N PRO A 29 4.51 -18.51 -19.69
CA PRO A 29 3.74 -18.59 -18.44
C PRO A 29 4.51 -17.88 -17.33
N SER A 30 3.87 -16.93 -16.66
CA SER A 30 4.46 -16.29 -15.49
C SER A 30 4.61 -17.35 -14.39
N ILE A 31 5.74 -17.34 -13.68
CA ILE A 31 5.89 -18.10 -12.43
C ILE A 31 4.90 -17.56 -11.38
N LEU A 32 4.53 -16.29 -11.50
CA LEU A 32 3.56 -15.63 -10.65
C LEU A 32 2.15 -16.08 -11.03
N THR A 33 1.60 -17.01 -10.26
CA THR A 33 0.18 -17.35 -10.28
C THR A 33 -0.58 -16.47 -9.30
N ASP A 34 -1.89 -16.33 -9.48
CA ASP A 34 -2.74 -15.57 -8.55
C ASP A 34 -2.64 -16.10 -7.11
N ASP A 35 -2.50 -17.42 -6.92
CA ASP A 35 -2.26 -18.06 -5.62
C ASP A 35 -0.95 -17.60 -4.96
N ILE A 36 0.11 -17.40 -5.74
CA ILE A 36 1.39 -16.92 -5.22
C ILE A 36 1.29 -15.44 -4.83
N VAL A 37 0.62 -14.63 -5.67
CA VAL A 37 0.37 -13.20 -5.38
C VAL A 37 -0.41 -13.06 -4.08
N GLU A 38 -1.47 -13.86 -3.91
CA GLU A 38 -2.29 -13.88 -2.70
C GLU A 38 -1.47 -14.26 -1.45
N LYS A 39 -0.56 -15.24 -1.56
CA LYS A 39 0.34 -15.61 -0.45
C LYS A 39 1.30 -14.49 -0.08
N ILE A 40 1.86 -13.77 -1.06
CA ILE A 40 2.72 -12.61 -0.79
C ILE A 40 1.92 -11.51 -0.10
N GLU A 41 0.71 -11.23 -0.57
CA GLU A 41 -0.15 -10.21 0.04
C GLU A 41 -0.55 -10.57 1.47
N ASN A 42 -0.92 -11.83 1.73
CA ASN A 42 -1.25 -12.30 3.06
C ASN A 42 -0.08 -12.16 4.03
N ALA A 43 1.14 -12.54 3.61
CA ALA A 43 2.35 -12.35 4.43
C ALA A 43 2.57 -10.87 4.80
N LEU A 44 2.38 -9.95 3.84
CA LEU A 44 2.51 -8.50 4.09
C LEU A 44 1.40 -7.93 4.97
N ARG A 45 0.19 -8.48 4.92
CA ARG A 45 -0.94 -8.08 5.77
C ARG A 45 -0.73 -8.55 7.21
N ASP A 46 -0.21 -9.76 7.39
CA ASP A 46 0.11 -10.35 8.68
C ASP A 46 1.25 -9.60 9.38
N ASP A 47 2.36 -9.35 8.67
CA ASP A 47 3.45 -8.52 9.16
C ASP A 47 3.88 -7.45 8.15
N ARG A 48 3.42 -6.22 8.42
CA ARG A 48 3.74 -5.02 7.64
C ARG A 48 5.19 -4.55 7.78
N ARG A 49 6.02 -5.21 8.60
CA ARG A 49 7.43 -4.89 8.82
C ARG A 49 8.39 -5.81 8.08
N LEU A 50 7.88 -6.81 7.36
CA LEU A 50 8.70 -7.73 6.59
C LEU A 50 9.67 -6.99 5.66
N THR A 51 10.93 -7.42 5.72
CA THR A 51 11.98 -6.96 4.84
C THR A 51 11.96 -7.73 3.53
N MET A 52 12.58 -7.15 2.50
CA MET A 52 12.74 -7.83 1.21
C MET A 52 13.59 -9.11 1.34
N ASP A 53 14.50 -9.17 2.31
CA ASP A 53 15.33 -10.36 2.57
C ASP A 53 14.48 -11.49 3.18
N GLU A 54 13.63 -11.17 4.16
CA GLU A 54 12.69 -12.14 4.74
C GLU A 54 11.68 -12.65 3.70
N LEU A 55 11.12 -11.75 2.89
CA LEU A 55 10.23 -12.14 1.79
C LEU A 55 10.92 -13.04 0.77
N SER A 56 12.17 -12.73 0.40
CA SER A 56 12.94 -13.57 -0.51
C SER A 56 13.25 -14.95 0.09
N ALA A 57 13.40 -15.05 1.41
CA ALA A 57 13.57 -16.33 2.10
C ALA A 57 12.26 -17.13 2.18
N MET A 58 11.11 -16.47 2.32
CA MET A 58 9.78 -17.10 2.31
C MET A 58 9.37 -17.59 0.92
N PHE A 59 9.79 -16.90 -0.14
CA PHE A 59 9.46 -17.21 -1.53
C PHE A 59 10.71 -17.44 -2.39
N PRO A 60 11.52 -18.48 -2.10
CA PRO A 60 12.81 -18.71 -2.77
C PRO A 60 12.68 -19.02 -4.26
N GLN A 61 11.51 -19.44 -4.71
CA GLN A 61 11.18 -19.69 -6.13
C GLN A 61 10.99 -18.41 -6.94
N ILE A 62 10.90 -17.25 -6.29
CA ILE A 62 10.64 -15.96 -6.91
C ILE A 62 11.90 -15.11 -6.79
N SER A 63 12.32 -14.49 -7.90
CA SER A 63 13.44 -13.57 -7.84
C SER A 63 13.10 -12.33 -7.02
N ARG A 64 14.09 -11.76 -6.34
CA ARG A 64 13.93 -10.53 -5.55
C ARG A 64 13.33 -9.36 -6.34
N SER A 65 13.72 -9.22 -7.61
CA SER A 65 13.20 -8.16 -8.48
C SER A 65 11.71 -8.37 -8.80
N LEU A 66 11.31 -9.61 -9.06
CA LEU A 66 9.91 -9.95 -9.33
C LEU A 66 9.05 -9.83 -8.07
N LEU A 67 9.58 -10.19 -6.89
CA LEU A 67 8.93 -9.89 -5.61
C LEU A 67 8.71 -8.39 -5.43
N HIS A 68 9.73 -7.57 -5.69
CA HIS A 68 9.60 -6.12 -5.60
C HIS A 68 8.52 -5.58 -6.56
N GLU A 69 8.55 -5.98 -7.84
CA GLU A 69 7.55 -5.58 -8.85
C GLU A 69 6.13 -6.01 -8.44
N THR A 70 5.98 -7.24 -7.94
CA THR A 70 4.69 -7.73 -7.46
C THR A 70 4.14 -6.85 -6.33
N ILE A 71 5.02 -6.47 -5.40
CA ILE A 71 4.62 -5.67 -4.23
C ILE A 71 4.28 -4.23 -4.65
N THR A 72 5.08 -3.60 -5.52
CA THR A 72 4.89 -2.19 -5.88
C THR A 72 3.90 -1.97 -7.02
N GLU A 73 3.99 -2.76 -8.10
CA GLU A 73 3.20 -2.56 -9.31
C GLU A 73 1.89 -3.35 -9.26
N THR A 74 1.94 -4.62 -8.90
CA THR A 74 0.72 -5.47 -8.88
C THR A 74 -0.16 -5.17 -7.68
N LEU A 75 0.43 -5.14 -6.48
CA LEU A 75 -0.29 -4.93 -5.23
C LEU A 75 -0.36 -3.45 -4.79
N GLY A 76 0.42 -2.56 -5.39
CA GLY A 76 0.37 -1.12 -5.10
C GLY A 76 0.93 -0.73 -3.72
N TYR A 77 1.68 -1.60 -3.05
CA TYR A 77 2.27 -1.29 -1.75
C TYR A 77 3.50 -0.40 -1.90
N ARG A 78 3.73 0.43 -0.87
CA ARG A 78 4.92 1.27 -0.76
C ARG A 78 5.55 1.11 0.60
N LYS A 79 6.89 1.16 0.64
CA LYS A 79 7.63 1.22 1.90
C LYS A 79 7.36 2.56 2.57
N LEU A 80 6.93 2.52 3.84
CA LEU A 80 6.80 3.69 4.70
C LEU A 80 7.69 3.53 5.91
N SER A 81 8.41 4.59 6.30
CA SER A 81 9.17 4.61 7.53
C SER A 81 8.23 4.73 8.73
N ALA A 82 8.48 3.91 9.76
CA ALA A 82 7.74 4.00 11.02
C ALA A 82 7.92 5.39 11.66
N ARG A 83 6.85 5.90 12.28
CA ARG A 83 6.90 7.17 13.03
C ARG A 83 7.23 6.89 14.48
N TRP A 84 8.08 7.74 15.07
CA TRP A 84 8.34 7.74 16.50
C TRP A 84 7.06 8.09 17.26
N VAL A 85 6.70 7.26 18.24
CA VAL A 85 5.57 7.49 19.13
C VAL A 85 6.14 7.88 20.50
N PRO A 86 5.71 9.01 21.12
CA PRO A 86 6.33 9.51 22.36
C PRO A 86 6.33 8.52 23.52
N LYS A 87 5.32 7.65 23.62
CA LYS A 87 5.18 6.69 24.72
C LYS A 87 4.35 5.48 24.32
N GLN A 88 4.70 4.31 24.85
CA GLN A 88 3.84 3.12 24.82
C GLN A 88 2.71 3.28 25.85
N LEU A 89 1.46 3.38 25.38
CA LEU A 89 0.30 3.59 26.23
C LEU A 89 -0.32 2.26 26.67
N THR A 90 -0.66 2.18 27.96
CA THR A 90 -1.52 1.11 28.49
C THR A 90 -2.95 1.34 28.05
N ASP A 91 -3.80 0.32 28.15
CA ASP A 91 -5.21 0.45 27.76
C ASP A 91 -5.96 1.45 28.64
N GLN A 92 -5.61 1.55 29.92
CA GLN A 92 -6.13 2.59 30.81
C GLN A 92 -5.72 4.00 30.35
N HIS A 93 -4.48 4.22 29.91
CA HIS A 93 -4.06 5.52 29.35
C HIS A 93 -4.84 5.86 28.07
N LYS A 94 -5.07 4.88 27.20
CA LYS A 94 -5.86 5.07 25.97
C LYS A 94 -7.30 5.45 26.29
N LEU A 95 -7.94 4.74 27.23
CA LEU A 95 -9.31 5.02 27.65
C LEU A 95 -9.44 6.46 28.16
N LYS A 96 -8.59 6.85 29.12
CA LYS A 96 -8.58 8.20 29.68
C LYS A 96 -8.40 9.28 28.60
N ARG A 97 -7.50 9.04 27.63
CA ARG A 97 -7.29 9.97 26.50
C ARG A 97 -8.52 10.09 25.60
N VAL A 98 -9.17 8.97 25.28
CA VAL A 98 -10.39 8.96 24.45
C VAL A 98 -11.53 9.67 25.17
N GLU A 99 -11.73 9.42 26.45
CA GLU A 99 -12.75 10.08 27.27
C GLU A 99 -12.52 11.59 27.34
N ALA A 100 -11.30 12.03 27.65
CA ALA A 100 -10.95 13.45 27.65
C ALA A 100 -11.17 14.09 26.27
N GLY A 101 -10.75 13.42 25.19
CA GLY A 101 -10.96 13.91 23.83
C GLY A 101 -12.43 14.03 23.45
N ARG A 102 -13.27 13.07 23.85
CA ARG A 102 -14.73 13.12 23.63
C ARG A 102 -15.37 14.27 24.40
N GLU A 103 -14.95 14.51 25.64
CA GLU A 103 -15.46 15.62 26.43
C GLU A 103 -15.09 16.97 25.83
N PHE A 104 -13.83 17.17 25.42
CA PHE A 104 -13.43 18.38 24.72
C PHE A 104 -14.18 18.59 23.39
N LEU A 105 -14.40 17.51 22.62
CA LEU A 105 -15.20 17.57 21.40
C LEU A 105 -16.66 17.95 21.68
N ARG A 106 -17.25 17.41 22.75
CA ARG A 106 -18.62 17.75 23.17
C ARG A 106 -18.73 19.23 23.55
N ARG A 107 -17.78 19.74 24.33
CA ARG A 107 -17.73 21.16 24.71
C ARG A 107 -17.56 22.06 23.51
N TYR A 108 -16.70 21.69 22.57
CA TYR A 108 -16.53 22.42 21.31
C TYR A 108 -17.83 22.43 20.49
N LYS A 109 -18.53 21.29 20.38
CA LYS A 109 -19.82 21.24 19.67
C LYS A 109 -20.89 22.13 20.29
N LEU A 110 -20.87 22.33 21.61
CA LEU A 110 -21.87 23.13 22.33
C LEU A 110 -21.58 24.63 22.27
N HIS A 111 -20.31 25.02 22.38
CA HIS A 111 -19.91 26.41 22.56
C HIS A 111 -19.07 26.98 21.42
N GLY A 112 -18.72 26.16 20.42
CA GLY A 112 -17.92 26.55 19.27
C GLY A 112 -16.59 27.20 19.66
N ASP A 113 -16.24 28.25 18.94
CA ASP A 113 -14.97 28.95 19.11
C ASP A 113 -14.89 29.75 20.42
N GLU A 114 -16.01 30.09 21.07
CA GLU A 114 -15.98 30.75 22.39
C GLU A 114 -15.30 29.87 23.44
N PHE A 115 -15.55 28.56 23.38
CA PHE A 115 -14.85 27.61 24.25
C PHE A 115 -13.34 27.63 23.97
N LEU A 116 -12.91 27.64 22.70
CA LEU A 116 -11.49 27.70 22.37
C LEU A 116 -10.84 28.99 22.85
N ARG A 117 -11.54 30.13 22.73
CA ARG A 117 -11.06 31.45 23.22
C ARG A 117 -10.88 31.50 24.74
N SER A 118 -11.59 30.64 25.49
CA SER A 118 -11.44 30.55 26.95
C SER A 118 -10.23 29.71 27.41
N ILE A 119 -9.54 29.00 26.51
CA ILE A 119 -8.43 28.12 26.87
C ILE A 119 -7.12 28.91 26.90
N VAL A 120 -6.41 28.83 28.03
CA VAL A 120 -5.01 29.27 28.16
C VAL A 120 -4.15 28.03 28.38
N THR A 121 -3.05 27.91 27.63
CA THR A 121 -2.12 26.75 27.71
C THR A 121 -0.67 27.23 27.78
N GLY A 122 0.20 26.40 28.34
CA GLY A 122 1.64 26.62 28.44
C GLY A 122 2.37 25.29 28.63
N ASP A 123 3.61 25.22 28.16
CA ASP A 123 4.51 24.08 28.31
C ASP A 123 5.96 24.58 28.37
N GLU A 124 6.87 23.75 28.89
CA GLU A 124 8.28 24.07 29.01
C GLU A 124 9.09 23.28 27.98
N THR A 125 10.08 23.92 27.34
CA THR A 125 10.96 23.26 26.37
C THR A 125 12.41 23.62 26.66
N TRP A 126 13.26 22.60 26.72
CA TRP A 126 14.71 22.78 26.90
C TRP A 126 15.32 23.40 25.65
N VAL A 127 16.05 24.52 25.82
CA VAL A 127 16.84 25.15 24.76
C VAL A 127 18.31 24.89 25.03
N LYS A 128 18.98 24.22 24.09
CA LYS A 128 20.41 23.98 24.16
C LYS A 128 21.16 25.30 23.93
N LYS A 129 22.05 25.66 24.85
CA LYS A 129 23.02 26.74 24.63
C LYS A 129 24.19 26.20 23.83
N SER A 130 24.45 26.78 22.67
CA SER A 130 25.72 26.59 21.96
C SER A 130 26.78 27.45 22.63
N PHE A 131 27.87 26.83 23.09
CA PHE A 131 29.12 27.52 23.40
C PHE A 131 30.03 27.47 22.18
#